data_AF-A0A7X7GLE5-F1
#
_entry.id   AF-A0A7X7GLE5-F1
#
_cell.length_a   1.000
_cell.length_b   1.000
_cell.length_c   1.000
_cell.angle_alpha   90.00
_cell.angle_beta   90.00
_cell.angle_gamma   90.00
#
_symmetry.space_group_name_H-M   'P 1'
#
loop_
_entity.id
_entity.type
_entity.pdbx_description
1 polymer ?
#
loop_
_entity_poly.entity_id
_entity_poly.type
_entity_poly.pdbx_seq_one_letter_code
_entity_poly.pdbx_strand_id
1 'polypeptide(L)'
;FSDEVRRYIIDNALRWFDEFHIDALRLDAVHALVDNTATHLLEELTIETRRLCAHLRRPLTLIAESDLNDPKLITPRSSGGYGLDAQWDDDVHHAVHAAVSGERQGYYGDFGSLQCLADTFRQGFFHAGTFSTFRGRLHGRPLDTRRTPASSLVVYTCTHDQIGNRAIGDRPGTYLTDGQLAVKAALILCSPFTPMLFMGEEWGADTPFQYFTSHPEPELASATATGRKKEFAEHGWSHEDVPDPQDPDTFERSKLPWDEIGEARHARLLDCYRSLIALRRARPDITDPWLEHLGVDYDEDAHWIVLTRGSVRVACNLGAGQVTVPIGGSPLLWWDAPSQDETASATTIPPHSFVVLDSSVTA
;
A
#
# COMPACT_ATOMS: atom_id res chain seq x y z
N PHE A 1 -10.52 19.09 -31.24
CA PHE A 1 -11.56 19.81 -30.49
C PHE A 1 -12.08 18.86 -29.43
N SER A 2 -11.57 18.98 -28.20
CA SER A 2 -11.95 18.15 -27.05
C SER A 2 -12.07 19.00 -25.79
N ASP A 3 -12.15 20.32 -25.95
CA ASP A 3 -12.06 21.29 -24.87
C ASP A 3 -13.27 21.17 -23.94
N GLU A 4 -14.44 20.88 -24.50
CA GLU A 4 -15.69 20.65 -23.76
C GLU A 4 -15.63 19.35 -22.95
N VAL A 5 -15.07 18.27 -23.50
CA VAL A 5 -14.88 16.99 -22.78
C VAL A 5 -13.91 17.18 -21.61
N ARG A 6 -12.84 17.92 -21.87
CA ARG A 6 -11.83 18.23 -20.86
C ARG A 6 -12.42 19.06 -19.72
N ARG A 7 -13.19 20.10 -20.06
CA ARG A 7 -13.90 20.94 -19.08
C ARG A 7 -14.89 20.12 -18.26
N TYR A 8 -15.64 19.22 -18.90
CA TYR A 8 -16.55 18.30 -18.22
C TYR A 8 -15.84 17.47 -17.14
N ILE A 9 -14.68 16.89 -17.44
CA ILE A 9 -13.91 16.08 -16.48
C ILE A 9 -13.44 16.95 -15.30
N ILE A 10 -12.89 18.13 -15.58
CA ILE A 10 -12.38 19.01 -14.52
C ILE A 10 -13.54 19.54 -13.66
N ASP A 11 -14.64 19.99 -14.26
CA ASP A 11 -15.83 20.45 -13.52
C ASP A 11 -16.43 19.34 -12.65
N ASN A 12 -16.47 18.10 -13.14
CA ASN A 12 -16.90 16.96 -12.34
C ASN A 12 -16.04 16.78 -11.08
N ALA A 13 -14.71 16.83 -11.22
CA ALA A 13 -13.80 16.73 -10.08
C ALA A 13 -13.99 17.90 -9.08
N LEU A 14 -14.08 19.14 -9.57
CA LEU A 14 -14.29 20.32 -8.72
C LEU A 14 -15.63 20.27 -7.98
N ARG A 15 -16.67 19.74 -8.61
CA ARG A 15 -18.00 19.58 -8.00
C ARG A 15 -17.97 18.73 -6.74
N TRP A 16 -17.18 17.66 -6.69
CA TRP A 16 -17.03 16.84 -5.49
C TRP A 16 -16.44 17.61 -4.30
N PHE A 17 -15.50 18.52 -4.58
CA PHE A 17 -14.91 19.40 -3.56
C PHE A 17 -15.87 20.49 -3.11
N ASP A 18 -16.61 21.10 -4.04
CA ASP A 18 -17.46 22.27 -3.79
C ASP A 18 -18.85 21.90 -3.24
N GLU A 19 -19.57 20.98 -3.89
CA GLU A 19 -20.95 20.64 -3.52
C GLU A 19 -21.02 19.55 -2.43
N PHE A 20 -20.12 18.57 -2.49
CA PHE A 20 -20.15 17.41 -1.58
C PHE A 20 -19.15 17.52 -0.43
N HIS A 21 -18.38 18.60 -0.40
CA HIS A 21 -17.38 18.89 0.61
C HIS A 21 -16.34 17.78 0.82
N ILE A 22 -16.05 16.97 -0.18
CA ILE A 22 -14.97 15.98 -0.13
C ILE A 22 -13.62 16.72 0.06
N ASP A 23 -12.66 16.12 0.75
CA ASP A 23 -11.34 16.74 1.01
C ASP A 23 -10.25 16.22 0.06
N ALA A 24 -10.42 15.03 -0.50
CA ALA A 24 -9.45 14.41 -1.41
C ALA A 24 -10.12 13.58 -2.50
N LEU A 25 -9.54 13.57 -3.70
CA LEU A 25 -9.93 12.68 -4.78
C LEU A 25 -8.77 11.76 -5.15
N ARG A 26 -9.05 10.45 -5.21
CA ARG A 26 -8.17 9.45 -5.83
C ARG A 26 -8.59 9.28 -7.28
N LEU A 27 -7.68 9.61 -8.20
CA LEU A 27 -7.87 9.54 -9.63
C LEU A 27 -7.45 8.16 -10.12
N ASP A 28 -8.40 7.42 -10.63
CA ASP A 28 -8.22 6.06 -11.14
C ASP A 28 -7.40 6.02 -12.42
N ALA A 29 -6.51 5.03 -12.51
CA ALA A 29 -5.72 4.64 -13.67
C ALA A 29 -5.25 5.82 -14.53
N VAL A 30 -4.57 6.80 -13.92
CA VAL A 30 -4.27 8.08 -14.61
C VAL A 30 -3.32 7.90 -15.81
N HIS A 31 -2.61 6.79 -15.87
CA HIS A 31 -1.79 6.37 -17.00
C HIS A 31 -2.60 6.06 -18.26
N ALA A 32 -3.90 5.75 -18.12
CA ALA A 32 -4.85 5.55 -19.22
C ALA A 32 -5.45 6.87 -19.74
N LEU A 33 -5.22 8.00 -19.06
CA LEU A 33 -5.64 9.32 -19.53
C LEU A 33 -4.67 9.82 -20.61
N VAL A 34 -4.96 9.48 -21.86
CA VAL A 34 -4.15 9.91 -23.01
C VAL A 34 -4.47 11.36 -23.37
N ASP A 35 -3.53 12.26 -23.08
CA ASP A 35 -3.62 13.67 -23.44
C ASP A 35 -2.30 14.19 -24.03
N ASN A 36 -2.37 14.58 -25.30
CA ASN A 36 -1.23 15.06 -26.08
C ASN A 36 -1.16 16.59 -26.18
N THR A 37 -1.98 17.30 -25.41
CA THR A 37 -1.94 18.78 -25.36
C THR A 37 -0.70 19.27 -24.61
N ALA A 38 -0.34 20.54 -24.82
CA ALA A 38 0.82 21.14 -24.16
C ALA A 38 0.67 21.24 -22.63
N THR A 39 -0.56 21.29 -22.13
CA THR A 39 -0.88 21.26 -20.70
C THR A 39 -1.72 20.03 -20.43
N HIS A 40 -1.12 19.02 -19.82
CA HIS A 40 -1.80 17.76 -19.53
C HIS A 40 -3.03 17.96 -18.64
N LEU A 41 -4.06 17.12 -18.79
CA LEU A 41 -5.31 17.16 -18.03
C LEU A 41 -5.08 17.22 -16.52
N LEU A 42 -4.19 16.37 -16.01
CA LEU A 42 -3.84 16.33 -14.59
C LEU A 42 -3.15 17.62 -14.12
N GLU A 43 -2.36 18.27 -14.98
CA GLU A 43 -1.74 19.55 -14.66
C GLU A 43 -2.79 20.65 -14.54
N GLU A 44 -3.73 20.73 -15.48
CA GLU A 44 -4.82 21.70 -15.42
C GLU A 44 -5.77 21.44 -14.25
N LEU A 45 -6.11 20.18 -13.98
CA LEU A 45 -6.89 19.81 -12.80
C LEU A 45 -6.21 20.29 -11.51
N THR A 46 -4.89 20.11 -11.39
CA THR A 46 -4.11 20.63 -10.25
C THR A 46 -4.21 22.15 -10.13
N ILE A 47 -4.18 22.88 -11.25
CA ILE A 47 -4.34 24.35 -11.27
C ILE A 47 -5.70 24.74 -10.71
N GLU A 48 -6.76 24.15 -11.25
CA GLU A 48 -8.13 24.52 -10.88
C GLU A 48 -8.45 24.09 -9.44
N THR A 49 -7.99 22.92 -8.99
CA THR A 49 -8.11 22.49 -7.60
C THR A 49 -7.40 23.43 -6.65
N ARG A 50 -6.20 23.93 -6.99
CA ARG A 50 -5.49 24.94 -6.16
C ARG A 50 -6.24 26.27 -6.09
N ARG A 51 -6.86 26.71 -7.19
CA ARG A 51 -7.73 27.91 -7.18
C ARG A 51 -8.93 27.70 -6.27
N LEU A 52 -9.59 26.54 -6.36
CA LEU A 52 -10.73 26.21 -5.52
C LEU A 52 -10.34 26.08 -4.04
N CYS A 53 -9.19 25.45 -3.74
CA CYS A 53 -8.62 25.38 -2.39
C CYS A 53 -8.47 26.78 -1.76
N ALA A 54 -7.94 27.75 -2.52
CA ALA A 54 -7.83 29.13 -2.04
C ALA A 54 -9.19 29.80 -1.81
N HIS A 55 -10.18 29.52 -2.66
CA HIS A 55 -11.55 30.04 -2.51
C HIS A 55 -12.25 29.46 -1.26
N LEU A 56 -12.18 28.13 -1.10
CA LEU A 56 -12.80 27.39 0.01
C LEU A 56 -12.04 27.52 1.34
N ARG A 57 -10.78 27.94 1.30
CA ARG A 57 -9.89 28.09 2.47
C ARG A 57 -9.70 26.80 3.27
N ARG A 58 -9.64 25.67 2.57
CA ARG A 58 -9.34 24.35 3.13
C ARG A 58 -8.48 23.56 2.14
N PRO A 59 -7.60 22.67 2.61
CA PRO A 59 -6.80 21.84 1.72
C PRO A 59 -7.69 20.93 0.88
N LEU A 60 -7.35 20.79 -0.41
CA LEU A 60 -7.96 19.84 -1.33
C LEU A 60 -6.83 19.03 -1.94
N THR A 61 -6.93 17.70 -1.88
CA THR A 61 -5.85 16.78 -2.25
C THR A 61 -6.21 15.98 -3.49
N LEU A 62 -5.27 15.85 -4.43
CA LEU A 62 -5.37 14.95 -5.57
C LEU A 62 -4.34 13.83 -5.46
N ILE A 63 -4.81 12.59 -5.55
CA ILE A 63 -4.00 11.37 -5.42
C ILE A 63 -4.13 10.59 -6.72
N ALA A 64 -3.03 10.26 -7.39
CA ALA A 64 -3.06 9.42 -8.58
C ALA A 64 -2.94 7.94 -8.25
N GLU A 65 -3.62 7.09 -9.01
CA GLU A 65 -3.21 5.70 -9.21
C GLU A 65 -2.51 5.58 -10.57
N SER A 66 -1.30 5.04 -10.60
CA SER A 66 -0.55 4.87 -11.85
C SER A 66 0.41 3.70 -11.81
N ASP A 67 0.27 2.78 -12.77
CA ASP A 67 1.21 1.67 -13.00
C ASP A 67 2.45 2.09 -13.81
N LEU A 68 2.98 3.30 -13.61
CA LEU A 68 4.10 3.80 -14.42
C LEU A 68 5.38 4.04 -13.64
N ASN A 69 5.32 4.10 -12.31
CA ASN A 69 6.42 4.57 -11.46
C ASN A 69 7.05 5.87 -12.00
N ASP A 70 6.22 6.80 -12.45
CA ASP A 70 6.65 8.09 -13.01
C ASP A 70 6.47 9.20 -11.97
N PRO A 71 7.56 9.72 -11.37
CA PRO A 71 7.47 10.81 -10.39
C PRO A 71 6.94 12.11 -11.00
N LYS A 72 6.81 12.24 -12.33
CA LYS A 72 6.21 13.42 -12.97
C LYS A 72 4.82 13.75 -12.43
N LEU A 73 4.03 12.75 -12.03
CA LEU A 73 2.69 12.94 -11.47
C LEU A 73 2.71 13.85 -10.22
N ILE A 74 3.63 13.56 -9.30
CA ILE A 74 3.75 14.24 -8.00
C ILE A 74 4.84 15.33 -7.96
N THR A 75 5.72 15.38 -8.97
CA THR A 75 6.74 16.42 -9.08
C THR A 75 6.05 17.79 -9.18
N PRO A 76 6.49 18.81 -8.42
CA PRO A 76 5.90 20.15 -8.49
C PRO A 76 5.92 20.72 -9.92
N ARG A 77 4.88 21.48 -10.26
CA ARG A 77 4.78 22.14 -11.58
C ARG A 77 5.96 23.05 -11.91
N SER A 78 6.51 23.74 -10.91
CA SER A 78 7.72 24.56 -11.05
C SER A 78 8.97 23.77 -11.45
N SER A 79 8.93 22.45 -11.30
CA SER A 79 10.00 21.49 -11.63
C SER A 79 9.62 20.57 -12.80
N GLY A 80 8.54 20.88 -13.53
CA GLY A 80 8.14 20.17 -14.75
C GLY A 80 7.23 18.95 -14.56
N GLY A 81 6.67 18.74 -13.36
CA GLY A 81 5.63 17.73 -13.11
C GLY A 81 4.21 18.27 -13.16
N TYR A 82 3.22 17.43 -12.88
CA TYR A 82 1.81 17.82 -12.82
C TYR A 82 1.42 18.44 -11.48
N GLY A 83 2.15 18.10 -10.42
CA GLY A 83 1.99 18.68 -9.09
C GLY A 83 0.79 18.15 -8.31
N LEU A 84 0.36 16.92 -8.60
CA LEU A 84 -0.54 16.16 -7.73
C LEU A 84 0.11 15.95 -6.37
N ASP A 85 -0.69 15.77 -5.32
CA ASP A 85 -0.19 15.75 -3.94
C ASP A 85 0.43 14.40 -3.57
N ALA A 86 -0.13 13.31 -4.11
CA ALA A 86 0.39 11.96 -3.91
C ALA A 86 0.09 11.02 -5.09
N GLN A 87 0.71 9.86 -5.09
CA GLN A 87 0.36 8.73 -5.93
C GLN A 87 0.41 7.42 -5.15
N TRP A 88 -0.40 6.45 -5.55
CA TRP A 88 -0.28 5.08 -5.07
C TRP A 88 1.06 4.49 -5.50
N ASP A 89 1.69 3.74 -4.60
CA ASP A 89 2.95 3.05 -4.83
C ASP A 89 2.76 1.55 -4.59
N ASP A 90 2.44 0.84 -5.67
CA ASP A 90 2.24 -0.60 -5.67
C ASP A 90 3.55 -1.37 -5.44
N ASP A 91 4.72 -0.80 -5.76
CA ASP A 91 6.00 -1.49 -5.56
C ASP A 91 6.24 -1.78 -4.08
N VAL A 92 5.88 -0.84 -3.19
CA VAL A 92 5.95 -1.05 -1.74
C VAL A 92 5.03 -2.20 -1.31
N HIS A 93 3.80 -2.25 -1.84
CA HIS A 93 2.89 -3.36 -1.59
C HIS A 93 3.49 -4.69 -2.07
N HIS A 94 3.96 -4.76 -3.32
CA HIS A 94 4.52 -5.97 -3.92
C HIS A 94 5.74 -6.47 -3.16
N ALA A 95 6.65 -5.58 -2.78
CA ALA A 95 7.83 -5.90 -2.00
C ALA A 95 7.48 -6.46 -0.61
N VAL A 96 6.57 -5.80 0.11
CA VAL A 96 6.12 -6.28 1.43
C VAL A 96 5.41 -7.62 1.29
N HIS A 97 4.51 -7.74 0.33
CA HIS A 97 3.73 -8.95 0.13
C HIS A 97 4.60 -10.14 -0.26
N ALA A 98 5.47 -9.98 -1.26
CA ALA A 98 6.35 -11.05 -1.72
C ALA A 98 7.35 -11.48 -0.63
N ALA A 99 7.93 -10.53 0.12
CA ALA A 99 8.86 -10.84 1.21
C ALA A 99 8.18 -11.61 2.37
N VAL A 100 6.95 -11.24 2.74
CA VAL A 100 6.25 -11.86 3.89
C VAL A 100 5.53 -13.16 3.53
N SER A 101 4.90 -13.23 2.34
CA SER A 101 4.10 -14.38 1.93
C SER A 101 4.90 -15.48 1.24
N GLY A 102 6.04 -15.12 0.62
CA GLY A 102 6.77 -16.02 -0.26
C GLY A 102 6.15 -16.17 -1.66
N GLU A 103 5.03 -15.52 -1.97
CA GLU A 103 4.42 -15.54 -3.31
C GLU A 103 5.36 -14.92 -4.37
N ARG A 104 5.42 -15.54 -5.56
CA ARG A 104 6.31 -15.13 -6.67
C ARG A 104 5.61 -15.12 -8.04
N GLN A 105 4.31 -15.39 -8.07
CA GLN A 105 3.52 -15.45 -9.29
C GLN A 105 3.24 -14.04 -9.86
N GLY A 106 3.03 -13.97 -11.18
CA GLY A 106 2.66 -12.72 -11.85
C GLY A 106 3.66 -11.60 -11.61
N TYR A 107 3.17 -10.43 -11.19
CA TYR A 107 4.00 -9.26 -10.93
C TYR A 107 4.89 -9.40 -9.68
N TYR A 108 4.65 -10.36 -8.77
CA TYR A 108 5.48 -10.56 -7.57
C TYR A 108 6.87 -11.16 -7.85
N GLY A 109 7.11 -11.68 -9.05
CA GLY A 109 8.36 -12.39 -9.39
C GLY A 109 9.63 -11.57 -9.18
N ASP A 110 9.55 -10.25 -9.39
CA ASP A 110 10.69 -9.33 -9.24
C ASP A 110 10.92 -8.87 -7.78
N PHE A 111 9.97 -9.12 -6.87
CA PHE A 111 9.88 -8.45 -5.55
C PHE A 111 10.33 -9.30 -4.35
N GLY A 112 10.81 -10.51 -4.59
CA GLY A 112 10.88 -11.55 -3.56
C GLY A 112 11.97 -11.43 -2.48
N SER A 113 13.02 -10.63 -2.69
CA SER A 113 14.17 -10.58 -1.77
C SER A 113 14.04 -9.49 -0.69
N LEU A 114 14.71 -9.67 0.45
CA LEU A 114 14.83 -8.61 1.46
C LEU A 114 15.63 -7.42 0.92
N GLN A 115 16.60 -7.66 0.03
CA GLN A 115 17.23 -6.58 -0.71
C GLN A 115 16.22 -5.73 -1.47
N CYS A 116 15.31 -6.35 -2.23
CA CYS A 116 14.26 -5.64 -2.96
C CYS A 116 13.40 -4.81 -2.00
N LEU A 117 12.92 -5.41 -0.91
CA LEU A 117 12.15 -4.70 0.11
C LEU A 117 12.90 -3.50 0.69
N ALA A 118 14.17 -3.69 1.05
CA ALA A 118 14.99 -2.61 1.59
C ALA A 118 15.23 -1.48 0.59
N ASP A 119 15.53 -1.81 -0.67
CA ASP A 119 15.76 -0.82 -1.72
C ASP A 119 14.48 -0.05 -2.06
N THR A 120 13.34 -0.73 -2.10
CA THR A 120 12.01 -0.13 -2.28
C THR A 120 11.73 0.88 -1.16
N PHE A 121 11.94 0.50 0.10
CA PHE A 121 11.75 1.43 1.22
C PHE A 121 12.68 2.65 1.16
N ARG A 122 13.94 2.47 0.74
CA ARG A 122 14.90 3.59 0.63
C ARG A 122 14.59 4.54 -0.54
N GLN A 123 13.95 4.06 -1.60
CA GLN A 123 13.84 4.78 -2.88
C GLN A 123 12.39 5.12 -3.28
N GLY A 124 11.39 4.57 -2.59
CA GLY A 124 9.98 4.58 -3.00
C GLY A 124 9.71 3.49 -4.03
N PHE A 125 10.17 3.71 -5.27
CA PHE A 125 9.98 2.75 -6.35
C PHE A 125 11.09 1.71 -6.42
N PHE A 126 10.72 0.45 -6.62
CA PHE A 126 11.66 -0.62 -6.94
C PHE A 126 12.04 -0.58 -8.41
N HIS A 127 11.03 -0.54 -9.28
CA HIS A 127 11.23 -0.34 -10.71
C HIS A 127 11.39 1.15 -10.99
N ALA A 128 12.63 1.63 -10.84
CA ALA A 128 13.04 3.02 -11.00
C ALA A 128 13.92 3.20 -12.25
N GLY A 129 13.43 2.78 -13.42
CA GLY A 129 14.19 2.71 -14.67
C GLY A 129 14.94 1.38 -14.85
N THR A 130 14.57 0.35 -14.09
CA THR A 130 15.13 -1.00 -14.14
C THR A 130 14.26 -1.94 -14.98
N PHE A 131 14.79 -3.11 -15.34
CA PHE A 131 14.03 -4.10 -16.11
C PHE A 131 12.99 -4.79 -15.22
N SER A 132 11.74 -4.85 -15.68
CA SER A 132 10.69 -5.67 -15.09
C SER A 132 10.52 -6.94 -15.92
N THR A 133 10.68 -8.10 -15.29
CA THR A 133 10.51 -9.40 -15.95
C THR A 133 9.05 -9.64 -16.31
N PHE A 134 8.13 -9.19 -15.45
CA PHE A 134 6.69 -9.26 -15.71
C PHE A 134 6.28 -8.45 -16.95
N ARG A 135 6.84 -7.24 -17.14
CA ARG A 135 6.49 -6.35 -18.27
C ARG A 135 7.38 -6.56 -19.51
N GLY A 136 8.48 -7.28 -19.40
CA GLY A 136 9.43 -7.52 -20.48
C GLY A 136 10.13 -6.25 -21.00
N ARG A 137 10.25 -5.20 -20.18
CA ARG A 137 10.81 -3.88 -20.57
C ARG A 137 11.40 -3.14 -19.38
N LEU A 138 12.14 -2.06 -19.65
CA LEU A 138 12.49 -1.07 -18.63
C LEU A 138 11.21 -0.35 -18.14
N HIS A 139 11.12 -0.14 -16.83
CA HIS A 139 9.95 0.40 -16.16
C HIS A 139 10.32 1.46 -15.13
N GLY A 140 9.49 2.49 -15.02
CA GLY A 140 9.61 3.59 -14.07
C GLY A 140 10.77 4.54 -14.28
N ARG A 141 10.91 5.46 -13.33
CA ARG A 141 11.97 6.46 -13.27
C ARG A 141 12.32 6.75 -11.79
N PRO A 142 13.60 7.01 -11.46
CA PRO A 142 13.98 7.31 -10.09
C PRO A 142 13.25 8.52 -9.50
N LEU A 143 12.81 8.37 -8.26
CA LEU A 143 12.30 9.44 -7.42
C LEU A 143 13.47 10.26 -6.85
N ASP A 144 13.41 11.59 -6.91
CA ASP A 144 14.41 12.45 -6.23
C ASP A 144 14.05 12.57 -4.74
N THR A 145 14.56 11.63 -3.94
CA THR A 145 14.25 11.48 -2.51
C THR A 145 14.61 12.70 -1.63
N ARG A 146 15.45 13.60 -2.15
CA ARG A 146 15.81 14.89 -1.51
C ARG A 146 14.77 15.98 -1.68
N ARG A 147 13.87 15.82 -2.66
CA ARG A 147 12.93 16.86 -3.08
C ARG A 147 11.48 16.40 -3.00
N THR A 148 11.25 15.09 -3.09
CA THR A 148 9.91 14.52 -2.97
C THR A 148 9.77 13.85 -1.61
N PRO A 149 8.86 14.32 -0.75
CA PRO A 149 8.59 13.66 0.52
C PRO A 149 7.95 12.29 0.29
N ALA A 150 8.31 11.31 1.12
CA ALA A 150 7.73 9.97 1.13
C ALA A 150 6.21 10.00 1.37
N SER A 151 5.69 11.03 2.06
CA SER A 151 4.26 11.23 2.25
C SER A 151 3.48 11.45 0.94
N SER A 152 4.16 11.75 -0.18
CA SER A 152 3.56 11.78 -1.52
C SER A 152 3.42 10.39 -2.16
N LEU A 153 3.79 9.32 -1.45
CA LEU A 153 3.54 7.94 -1.85
C LEU A 153 2.51 7.35 -0.88
N VAL A 154 1.40 6.88 -1.44
CA VAL A 154 0.34 6.17 -0.71
C VAL A 154 0.64 4.68 -0.78
N VAL A 155 0.84 4.07 0.37
CA VAL A 155 1.25 2.66 0.50
C VAL A 155 0.25 1.88 1.32
N TYR A 156 0.21 0.56 1.11
CA TYR A 156 -0.84 -0.30 1.67
C TYR A 156 -0.39 -1.76 1.68
N THR A 157 -1.07 -2.56 2.49
CA THR A 157 -0.94 -4.02 2.53
C THR A 157 -2.07 -4.74 1.80
N CYS A 158 -3.21 -4.06 1.65
CA CYS A 158 -4.41 -4.52 0.97
C CYS A 158 -5.07 -3.33 0.28
N THR A 159 -5.70 -3.59 -0.87
CA THR A 159 -6.64 -2.68 -1.53
C THR A 159 -7.76 -3.50 -2.16
N HIS A 160 -8.73 -2.83 -2.75
CA HIS A 160 -9.76 -3.47 -3.54
C HIS A 160 -9.17 -4.27 -4.72
N ASP A 161 -8.10 -3.80 -5.36
CA ASP A 161 -7.41 -4.53 -6.42
C ASP A 161 -6.57 -5.68 -5.88
N GLN A 162 -5.74 -5.43 -4.86
CA GLN A 162 -4.79 -6.43 -4.36
C GLN A 162 -5.49 -7.65 -3.74
N ILE A 163 -6.76 -7.49 -3.33
CA ILE A 163 -7.64 -8.59 -2.92
C ILE A 163 -8.54 -9.01 -4.09
N GLY A 164 -9.30 -8.09 -4.68
CA GLY A 164 -10.37 -8.39 -5.64
C GLY A 164 -9.89 -8.88 -7.00
N ASN A 165 -8.62 -8.65 -7.36
CA ASN A 165 -7.99 -9.20 -8.56
C ASN A 165 -7.38 -10.59 -8.36
N ARG A 166 -7.55 -11.18 -7.18
CA ARG A 166 -7.33 -12.62 -6.98
C ARG A 166 -8.60 -13.36 -7.40
N ALA A 167 -8.46 -14.57 -7.95
CA ALA A 167 -9.60 -15.38 -8.42
C ALA A 167 -10.69 -15.52 -7.33
N ILE A 168 -10.18 -15.74 -6.12
CA ILE A 168 -10.85 -15.78 -4.82
C ILE A 168 -11.64 -14.56 -4.35
N GLY A 169 -11.03 -13.40 -4.59
CA GLY A 169 -11.09 -12.28 -3.66
C GLY A 169 -10.50 -12.58 -2.27
N ASP A 170 -9.57 -13.54 -2.13
CA ASP A 170 -9.04 -13.96 -0.82
C ASP A 170 -8.16 -12.89 -0.16
N ARG A 171 -8.43 -12.63 1.12
CA ARG A 171 -7.60 -11.73 1.95
C ARG A 171 -6.34 -12.43 2.44
N PRO A 172 -5.27 -11.69 2.76
CA PRO A 172 -4.06 -12.29 3.30
C PRO A 172 -4.26 -13.14 4.55
N GLY A 173 -5.29 -12.89 5.37
CA GLY A 173 -5.57 -13.69 6.57
C GLY A 173 -6.02 -15.13 6.31
N THR A 174 -6.31 -15.50 5.07
CA THR A 174 -6.64 -16.89 4.70
C THR A 174 -5.41 -17.76 4.46
N TYR A 175 -4.25 -17.15 4.15
CA TYR A 175 -3.01 -17.86 3.83
C TYR A 175 -1.77 -17.38 4.61
N LEU A 176 -1.88 -16.28 5.36
CA LEU A 176 -0.84 -15.79 6.28
C LEU A 176 -1.26 -16.00 7.73
N THR A 177 -0.25 -16.21 8.58
CA THR A 177 -0.45 -16.18 10.04
C THR A 177 -0.74 -14.77 10.53
N ASP A 178 -1.42 -14.63 11.67
CA ASP A 178 -1.72 -13.32 12.25
C ASP A 178 -0.45 -12.51 12.57
N GLY A 179 0.66 -13.18 12.90
CA GLY A 179 1.96 -12.55 13.08
C GLY A 179 2.52 -11.95 11.79
N GLN A 180 2.40 -12.66 10.67
CA GLN A 180 2.74 -12.11 9.34
C GLN A 180 1.85 -10.91 8.97
N LEU A 181 0.55 -10.95 9.29
CA LEU A 181 -0.33 -9.78 9.12
C LEU A 181 0.13 -8.60 9.97
N ALA A 182 0.49 -8.85 11.23
CA ALA A 182 0.98 -7.83 12.15
C ALA A 182 2.33 -7.24 11.68
N VAL A 183 3.22 -8.05 11.12
CA VAL A 183 4.48 -7.61 10.50
C VAL A 183 4.21 -6.72 9.28
N LYS A 184 3.30 -7.14 8.38
CA LYS A 184 2.86 -6.33 7.23
C LYS A 184 2.37 -4.95 7.70
N ALA A 185 1.52 -4.93 8.73
CA ALA A 185 1.00 -3.71 9.33
C ALA A 185 2.11 -2.82 9.91
N ALA A 186 3.07 -3.41 10.64
CA ALA A 186 4.18 -2.68 11.25
C ALA A 186 5.10 -2.04 10.20
N LEU A 187 5.42 -2.76 9.13
CA LEU A 187 6.24 -2.24 8.02
C LEU A 187 5.58 -1.01 7.38
N ILE A 188 4.27 -1.06 7.11
CA ILE A 188 3.54 0.07 6.50
C ILE A 188 3.30 1.21 7.48
N LEU A 189 2.75 0.94 8.67
CA LEU A 189 2.34 2.00 9.61
C LEU A 189 3.53 2.69 10.28
N CYS A 190 4.71 2.05 10.32
CA CYS A 190 5.94 2.68 10.81
C CYS A 190 6.84 3.26 9.70
N SER A 191 6.43 3.16 8.43
CA SER A 191 7.15 3.75 7.28
C SER A 191 6.95 5.28 7.17
N PRO A 192 7.79 6.02 6.43
CA PRO A 192 7.62 7.47 6.22
C PRO A 192 6.52 7.81 5.20
N PHE A 193 6.01 6.81 4.49
CA PHE A 193 4.97 6.95 3.48
C PHE A 193 3.60 7.32 4.08
N THR A 194 2.62 7.59 3.23
CA THR A 194 1.21 7.76 3.64
C THR A 194 0.51 6.40 3.63
N PRO A 195 0.21 5.79 4.80
CA PRO A 195 -0.45 4.49 4.83
C PRO A 195 -1.95 4.63 4.49
N MET A 196 -2.47 3.69 3.73
CA MET A 196 -3.90 3.47 3.49
C MET A 196 -4.28 2.07 3.93
N LEU A 197 -5.44 1.94 4.57
CA LEU A 197 -5.97 0.64 4.98
C LEU A 197 -7.16 0.22 4.12
N PHE A 198 -7.29 -1.08 3.86
CA PHE A 198 -8.50 -1.64 3.29
C PHE A 198 -9.44 -2.14 4.38
N MET A 199 -10.73 -1.84 4.24
CA MET A 199 -11.74 -2.17 5.25
C MET A 199 -11.68 -3.64 5.67
N GLY A 200 -11.58 -3.88 6.98
CA GLY A 200 -11.50 -5.20 7.57
C GLY A 200 -10.10 -5.79 7.66
N GLU A 201 -9.06 -5.18 7.08
CA GLU A 201 -7.70 -5.69 7.27
C GLU A 201 -7.20 -5.53 8.71
N GLU A 202 -7.69 -4.50 9.42
CA GLU A 202 -7.21 -4.15 10.75
C GLU A 202 -7.58 -5.18 11.82
N TRP A 203 -8.63 -5.96 11.61
CA TRP A 203 -8.97 -7.12 12.44
C TRP A 203 -8.75 -8.45 11.71
N GLY A 204 -8.23 -8.41 10.48
CA GLY A 204 -8.01 -9.61 9.67
C GLY A 204 -9.31 -10.33 9.33
N ALA A 205 -10.29 -9.60 8.78
CA ALA A 205 -11.59 -10.14 8.36
C ALA A 205 -11.41 -11.40 7.50
N ASP A 206 -12.22 -12.42 7.77
CA ASP A 206 -12.14 -13.70 7.04
C ASP A 206 -12.90 -13.63 5.69
N THR A 207 -13.84 -12.69 5.55
CA THR A 207 -14.61 -12.53 4.32
C THR A 207 -13.77 -12.06 3.13
N PRO A 208 -13.95 -12.65 1.93
CA PRO A 208 -13.28 -12.18 0.74
C PRO A 208 -13.76 -10.78 0.33
N PHE A 209 -13.07 -10.17 -0.63
CA PHE A 209 -13.61 -9.04 -1.38
C PHE A 209 -13.59 -9.41 -2.85
N GLN A 210 -14.73 -9.87 -3.36
CA GLN A 210 -14.83 -10.44 -4.70
C GLN A 210 -15.17 -9.37 -5.74
N TYR A 211 -14.86 -9.63 -7.02
CA TYR A 211 -15.35 -8.79 -8.11
C TYR A 211 -16.84 -9.07 -8.35
N PHE A 212 -17.71 -8.09 -8.10
CA PHE A 212 -19.16 -8.18 -8.31
C PHE A 212 -19.69 -7.01 -9.14
N THR A 213 -20.78 -7.26 -9.86
CA THR A 213 -21.44 -6.36 -10.80
C THR A 213 -22.95 -6.58 -10.75
N SER A 214 -23.73 -5.61 -11.24
CA SER A 214 -25.18 -5.73 -11.37
C SER A 214 -25.61 -5.09 -12.69
N HIS A 215 -25.25 -5.73 -13.80
CA HIS A 215 -25.55 -5.17 -15.12
C HIS A 215 -27.00 -5.51 -15.47
N PRO A 216 -27.86 -4.51 -15.73
CA PRO A 216 -29.24 -4.78 -16.10
C PRO A 216 -29.34 -5.39 -17.51
N GLU A 217 -28.38 -5.12 -18.40
CA GLU A 217 -28.32 -5.69 -19.74
C GLU A 217 -27.74 -7.13 -19.72
N PRO A 218 -28.50 -8.17 -20.13
CA PRO A 218 -28.04 -9.56 -20.07
C PRO A 218 -26.79 -9.85 -20.90
N GLU A 219 -26.63 -9.15 -22.03
CA GLU A 219 -25.45 -9.30 -22.90
C GLU A 219 -24.18 -8.79 -22.21
N LEU A 220 -24.27 -7.64 -21.52
CA LEU A 220 -23.17 -7.07 -20.75
C LEU A 220 -22.85 -7.91 -19.50
N ALA A 221 -23.89 -8.43 -18.84
CA ALA A 221 -23.76 -9.36 -17.72
C ALA A 221 -22.99 -10.63 -18.13
N SER A 222 -23.41 -11.28 -19.22
CA SER A 222 -22.76 -12.48 -19.75
C SER A 222 -21.34 -12.22 -20.24
N ALA A 223 -21.11 -11.08 -20.91
CA ALA A 223 -19.78 -10.70 -21.38
C ALA A 223 -18.81 -10.47 -20.22
N THR A 224 -19.27 -9.82 -19.15
CA THR A 224 -18.46 -9.55 -17.94
C THR A 224 -18.09 -10.85 -17.23
N ALA A 225 -19.06 -11.73 -16.98
CA ALA A 225 -18.82 -13.02 -16.33
C ALA A 225 -17.85 -13.91 -17.14
N THR A 226 -18.01 -13.93 -18.47
CA THR A 226 -17.14 -14.71 -19.36
C THR A 226 -15.74 -14.09 -19.45
N GLY A 227 -15.64 -12.77 -19.52
CA GLY A 227 -14.38 -12.03 -19.55
C GLY A 227 -13.55 -12.32 -18.30
N ARG A 228 -14.16 -12.22 -17.11
CA ARG A 228 -13.49 -12.53 -15.84
C ARG A 228 -13.00 -13.99 -15.81
N LYS A 229 -13.86 -14.95 -16.14
CA LYS A 229 -13.48 -16.37 -16.16
C LYS A 229 -12.31 -16.66 -17.12
N LYS A 230 -12.26 -15.99 -18.26
CA LYS A 230 -11.17 -16.14 -19.23
C LYS A 230 -9.85 -15.56 -18.72
N GLU A 231 -9.90 -14.37 -18.13
CA GLU A 231 -8.73 -13.70 -17.55
C GLU A 231 -8.02 -14.60 -16.52
N PHE A 232 -8.76 -15.25 -15.62
CA PHE A 232 -8.15 -16.13 -14.59
C PHE A 232 -7.69 -17.49 -15.12
N ALA A 233 -8.32 -18.02 -16.16
CA ALA A 233 -7.87 -19.24 -16.81
C ALA A 233 -6.48 -19.06 -17.46
N GLU A 234 -6.19 -17.88 -18.01
CA GLU A 234 -4.86 -17.53 -18.52
C GLU A 234 -3.79 -17.49 -17.41
N HIS A 235 -4.22 -17.33 -16.14
CA HIS A 235 -3.37 -17.33 -14.95
C HIS A 235 -3.37 -18.66 -14.18
N GLY A 236 -3.90 -19.74 -14.77
CA GLY A 236 -3.79 -21.10 -14.24
C GLY A 236 -4.85 -21.50 -13.20
N TRP A 237 -5.90 -20.70 -13.01
CA TRP A 237 -7.02 -21.02 -12.13
C TRP A 237 -8.09 -21.84 -12.85
N SER A 238 -8.77 -22.73 -12.11
CA SER A 238 -9.93 -23.44 -12.65
C SER A 238 -11.08 -22.47 -12.90
N HIS A 239 -11.76 -22.61 -14.04
CA HIS A 239 -12.95 -21.83 -14.36
C HIS A 239 -14.08 -21.98 -13.34
N GLU A 240 -14.11 -23.11 -12.62
CA GLU A 240 -15.15 -23.42 -11.62
C GLU A 240 -14.93 -22.70 -10.28
N ASP A 241 -13.69 -22.27 -10.00
CA ASP A 241 -13.34 -21.62 -8.73
C ASP A 241 -13.58 -20.10 -8.75
N VAL A 242 -13.79 -19.52 -9.94
CA VAL A 242 -14.01 -18.07 -10.10
C VAL A 242 -15.50 -17.75 -9.87
N PRO A 243 -15.84 -16.97 -8.82
CA PRO A 243 -17.22 -16.56 -8.56
C PRO A 243 -17.83 -15.83 -9.74
N ASP A 244 -19.12 -16.05 -10.00
CA ASP A 244 -19.83 -15.28 -11.02
C ASP A 244 -20.03 -13.84 -10.51
N PRO A 245 -19.50 -12.81 -11.20
CA PRO A 245 -19.67 -11.43 -10.75
C PRO A 245 -21.11 -10.93 -10.83
N GLN A 246 -22.04 -11.61 -11.52
CA GLN A 246 -23.46 -11.24 -11.56
C GLN A 246 -24.32 -12.00 -10.55
N ASP A 247 -23.76 -13.00 -9.86
CA ASP A 247 -24.45 -13.69 -8.77
C ASP A 247 -24.54 -12.76 -7.54
N PRO A 248 -25.75 -12.44 -7.04
CA PRO A 248 -25.92 -11.62 -5.84
C PRO A 248 -25.14 -12.15 -4.63
N ASP A 249 -24.93 -13.47 -4.53
CA ASP A 249 -24.18 -14.05 -3.42
C ASP A 249 -22.69 -13.64 -3.45
N THR A 250 -22.14 -13.26 -4.61
CA THR A 250 -20.77 -12.71 -4.72
C THR A 250 -20.65 -11.35 -4.02
N PHE A 251 -21.69 -10.51 -4.11
CA PHE A 251 -21.77 -9.28 -3.33
C PHE A 251 -22.00 -9.56 -1.84
N GLU A 252 -22.94 -10.45 -1.51
CA GLU A 252 -23.26 -10.77 -0.11
C GLU A 252 -22.06 -11.37 0.64
N ARG A 253 -21.29 -12.28 0.02
CA ARG A 253 -20.04 -12.83 0.60
C ARG A 253 -18.93 -11.79 0.80
N SER A 254 -19.03 -10.63 0.15
CA SER A 254 -18.04 -9.54 0.26
C SER A 254 -18.39 -8.52 1.35
N LYS A 255 -19.49 -8.71 2.08
CA LYS A 255 -19.88 -7.85 3.20
C LYS A 255 -19.14 -8.24 4.48
N LEU A 256 -18.63 -7.24 5.19
CA LEU A 256 -17.91 -7.44 6.44
C LEU A 256 -18.85 -7.92 7.57
N PRO A 257 -18.51 -9.02 8.26
CA PRO A 257 -19.23 -9.51 9.42
C PRO A 257 -18.69 -8.83 10.69
N TRP A 258 -19.37 -7.76 11.13
CA TRP A 258 -18.91 -6.93 12.25
C TRP A 258 -18.77 -7.67 13.59
N ASP A 259 -19.46 -8.81 13.75
CA ASP A 259 -19.38 -9.62 14.97
C ASP A 259 -18.01 -10.30 15.15
N GLU A 260 -17.26 -10.54 14.06
CA GLU A 260 -15.90 -11.14 14.11
C GLU A 260 -14.94 -10.32 14.98
N ILE A 261 -15.13 -8.99 15.05
CA ILE A 261 -14.28 -8.08 15.84
C ILE A 261 -14.23 -8.50 17.32
N GLY A 262 -15.29 -9.12 17.84
CA GLY A 262 -15.36 -9.57 19.23
C GLY A 262 -14.58 -10.86 19.53
N GLU A 263 -14.15 -11.59 18.51
CA GLU A 263 -13.42 -12.83 18.68
C GLU A 263 -11.95 -12.59 19.01
N ALA A 264 -11.36 -13.45 19.85
CA ALA A 264 -10.04 -13.20 20.43
C ALA A 264 -8.93 -13.00 19.38
N ARG A 265 -8.99 -13.72 18.25
CA ARG A 265 -8.04 -13.60 17.14
C ARG A 265 -8.10 -12.22 16.50
N HIS A 266 -9.29 -11.81 16.06
CA HIS A 266 -9.55 -10.54 15.38
C HIS A 266 -9.32 -9.33 16.31
N ALA A 267 -9.76 -9.44 17.56
CA ALA A 267 -9.56 -8.40 18.58
C ALA A 267 -8.07 -8.14 18.84
N ARG A 268 -7.24 -9.20 18.92
CA ARG A 268 -5.79 -9.06 19.12
C ARG A 268 -5.13 -8.29 17.96
N LEU A 269 -5.49 -8.62 16.72
CA LEU A 269 -4.95 -7.93 15.54
C LEU A 269 -5.42 -6.46 15.51
N LEU A 270 -6.69 -6.20 15.81
CA LEU A 270 -7.23 -4.85 15.89
C LEU A 270 -6.52 -3.99 16.93
N ASP A 271 -6.22 -4.55 18.10
CA ASP A 271 -5.48 -3.85 19.15
C ASP A 271 -4.03 -3.58 18.74
N CYS A 272 -3.41 -4.48 17.97
CA CYS A 272 -2.11 -4.25 17.34
C CYS A 272 -2.15 -3.04 16.37
N TYR A 273 -3.12 -3.01 15.45
CA TYR A 273 -3.31 -1.89 14.51
C TYR A 273 -3.55 -0.56 15.23
N ARG A 274 -4.44 -0.54 16.22
CA ARG A 274 -4.70 0.64 17.05
C ARG A 274 -3.44 1.14 17.73
N SER A 275 -2.62 0.23 18.27
CA SER A 275 -1.37 0.57 18.94
C SER A 275 -0.32 1.11 17.96
N LEU A 276 -0.19 0.52 16.77
CA LEU A 276 0.68 1.02 15.70
C LEU A 276 0.28 2.42 15.23
N ILE A 277 -1.02 2.66 15.02
CA ILE A 277 -1.55 3.98 14.63
C ILE A 277 -1.32 5.01 15.74
N ALA A 278 -1.58 4.64 17.00
CA ALA A 278 -1.32 5.52 18.15
C ALA A 278 0.17 5.87 18.26
N LEU A 279 1.06 4.88 18.07
CA LEU A 279 2.50 5.08 18.09
C LEU A 279 2.96 6.00 16.94
N ARG A 280 2.47 5.76 15.71
CA ARG A 280 2.72 6.64 14.55
C ARG A 280 2.34 8.08 14.83
N ARG A 281 1.17 8.30 15.46
CA ARG A 281 0.71 9.65 15.83
C ARG A 281 1.57 10.29 16.93
N ALA A 282 2.08 9.50 17.86
CA ALA A 282 2.84 9.98 19.01
C ALA A 282 4.33 10.24 18.73
N ARG A 283 4.91 9.61 17.69
CA ARG A 283 6.34 9.68 17.38
C ARG A 283 6.61 10.45 16.08
N PRO A 284 7.15 11.69 16.18
CA PRO A 284 7.57 12.46 15.01
C PRO A 284 8.59 11.72 14.13
N ASP A 285 9.45 10.89 14.72
CA ASP A 285 10.42 10.06 13.99
C ASP A 285 9.72 9.16 12.94
N ILE A 286 8.50 8.69 13.23
CA ILE A 286 7.69 7.84 12.34
C ILE A 286 6.93 8.66 11.27
N THR A 287 6.76 9.96 11.46
CA THR A 287 6.05 10.82 10.49
C THR A 287 6.97 11.76 9.72
N ASP A 288 8.28 11.74 10.00
CA ASP A 288 9.29 12.44 9.19
C ASP A 288 9.28 11.95 7.73
N PRO A 289 8.85 12.77 6.76
CA PRO A 289 8.60 12.29 5.41
C PRO A 289 9.86 12.10 4.57
N TRP A 290 11.06 12.39 5.07
CA TRP A 290 12.27 12.35 4.25
C TRP A 290 12.94 10.97 4.25
N LEU A 291 13.01 10.34 3.07
CA LEU A 291 13.64 9.01 2.90
C LEU A 291 15.14 9.02 3.22
N GLU A 292 15.82 10.17 3.12
CA GLU A 292 17.23 10.29 3.54
C GLU A 292 17.43 10.07 5.04
N HIS A 293 16.37 10.18 5.85
CA HIS A 293 16.40 9.92 7.28
C HIS A 293 15.94 8.50 7.65
N LEU A 294 15.62 7.66 6.65
CA LEU A 294 15.29 6.27 6.82
C LEU A 294 16.54 5.39 6.62
N GLY A 295 17.01 4.80 7.71
CA GLY A 295 17.92 3.66 7.65
C GLY A 295 17.14 2.38 7.42
N VAL A 296 17.68 1.48 6.60
CA VAL A 296 17.16 0.11 6.46
C VAL A 296 18.33 -0.84 6.55
N ASP A 297 18.26 -1.85 7.40
CA ASP A 297 19.24 -2.92 7.53
C ASP A 297 18.51 -4.25 7.43
N TYR A 298 19.16 -5.29 6.89
CA TYR A 298 18.54 -6.60 6.74
C TYR A 298 19.60 -7.69 6.65
N ASP A 299 19.18 -8.93 6.85
CA ASP A 299 19.95 -10.13 6.57
C ASP A 299 19.06 -11.13 5.81
N GLU A 300 19.43 -11.40 4.56
CA GLU A 300 18.69 -12.28 3.66
C GLU A 300 18.62 -13.72 4.20
N ASP A 301 19.74 -14.22 4.74
CA ASP A 301 19.83 -15.61 5.21
C ASP A 301 19.12 -15.78 6.55
N ALA A 302 19.24 -14.80 7.45
CA ALA A 302 18.59 -14.82 8.75
C ALA A 302 17.13 -14.29 8.73
N HIS A 303 16.63 -13.83 7.58
CA HIS A 303 15.25 -13.41 7.34
C HIS A 303 14.74 -12.30 8.28
N TRP A 304 15.58 -11.29 8.55
CA TRP A 304 15.16 -10.11 9.33
C TRP A 304 15.40 -8.80 8.59
N ILE A 305 14.56 -7.81 8.88
CA ILE A 305 14.69 -6.43 8.39
C ILE A 305 14.45 -5.43 9.53
N VAL A 306 15.19 -4.33 9.51
CA VAL A 306 15.10 -3.23 10.48
C VAL A 306 14.90 -1.91 9.74
N LEU A 307 13.88 -1.15 10.14
CA LEU A 307 13.71 0.25 9.76
C LEU A 307 14.19 1.13 10.91
N THR A 308 15.14 2.03 10.65
CA THR A 308 15.69 2.97 11.64
C THR A 308 15.31 4.39 11.27
N ARG A 309 14.64 5.10 12.18
CA ARG A 309 14.19 6.48 11.99
C ARG A 309 14.39 7.25 13.27
N GLY A 310 15.37 8.16 13.27
CA GLY A 310 15.79 8.87 14.48
C GLY A 310 16.06 7.89 15.63
N SER A 311 15.24 7.99 16.68
CA SER A 311 15.32 7.12 17.86
C SER A 311 14.52 5.81 17.73
N VAL A 312 13.63 5.68 16.74
CA VAL A 312 12.75 4.53 16.59
C VAL A 312 13.40 3.48 15.72
N ARG A 313 13.36 2.22 16.15
CA ARG A 313 13.79 1.06 15.37
C ARG A 313 12.63 0.07 15.27
N VAL A 314 12.29 -0.36 14.07
CA VAL A 314 11.24 -1.36 13.82
C VAL A 314 11.93 -2.59 13.26
N ALA A 315 12.05 -3.65 14.06
CA ALA A 315 12.63 -4.91 13.61
C ALA A 315 11.54 -5.94 13.37
N CYS A 316 11.62 -6.61 12.22
CA CYS A 316 10.69 -7.64 11.80
C CYS A 316 11.47 -8.93 11.54
N ASN A 317 11.01 -10.02 12.15
CA ASN A 317 11.44 -11.38 11.81
C ASN A 317 10.44 -11.97 10.82
N LEU A 318 10.88 -12.19 9.57
CA LEU A 318 10.05 -12.78 8.53
C LEU A 318 10.20 -14.31 8.47
N GLY A 319 11.14 -14.88 9.23
CA GLY A 319 11.42 -16.31 9.24
C GLY A 319 10.53 -17.12 10.19
N ALA A 320 10.52 -18.42 9.97
CA ALA A 320 9.80 -19.41 10.79
C ALA A 320 10.53 -19.80 12.10
N GLY A 321 11.78 -19.32 12.29
CA GLY A 321 12.56 -19.51 13.51
C GLY A 321 12.73 -18.21 14.29
N GLN A 322 13.10 -18.31 15.57
CA GLN A 322 13.54 -17.15 16.34
C GLN A 322 14.83 -16.58 15.75
N VAL A 323 15.00 -15.26 15.80
CA VAL A 323 16.20 -14.59 15.28
C VAL A 323 16.70 -13.55 16.25
N THR A 324 18.02 -13.39 16.34
CA THR A 324 18.64 -12.33 17.15
C THR A 324 19.13 -11.24 16.22
N VAL A 325 18.52 -10.06 16.33
CA VAL A 325 18.84 -8.89 15.51
C VAL A 325 19.82 -8.02 16.29
N PRO A 326 20.92 -7.51 15.67
CA PRO A 326 21.97 -6.75 16.35
C PRO A 326 21.54 -5.29 16.63
N ILE A 327 20.36 -5.10 17.19
CA ILE A 327 19.83 -3.81 17.62
C ILE A 327 19.33 -3.88 19.06
N GLY A 328 19.59 -2.80 19.79
CA GLY A 328 19.15 -2.58 21.16
C GLY A 328 18.10 -1.49 21.31
N GLY A 329 17.67 -1.27 22.55
CA GLY A 329 16.72 -0.21 22.93
C GLY A 329 15.54 -0.74 23.74
N SER A 330 14.75 0.16 24.31
CA SER A 330 13.60 -0.22 25.13
C SER A 330 12.40 -0.63 24.26
N PRO A 331 11.81 -1.83 24.44
CA PRO A 331 10.62 -2.23 23.69
C PRO A 331 9.40 -1.35 23.96
N LEU A 332 8.79 -0.84 22.88
CA LEU A 332 7.59 0.01 22.91
C LEU A 332 6.33 -0.74 22.52
N LEU A 333 6.42 -1.59 21.49
CA LEU A 333 5.29 -2.35 20.94
C LEU A 333 5.83 -3.60 20.23
N TRP A 334 5.09 -4.70 20.28
CA TRP A 334 5.45 -5.96 19.61
C TRP A 334 4.21 -6.79 19.33
N TRP A 335 4.34 -7.77 18.42
CA TRP A 335 3.30 -8.79 18.23
C TRP A 335 3.43 -9.90 19.28
N ASP A 336 4.57 -10.59 19.30
CA ASP A 336 4.98 -11.54 20.32
C ASP A 336 6.22 -11.01 21.06
N ALA A 337 6.27 -11.26 22.37
CA ALA A 337 7.24 -10.62 23.26
C ALA A 337 8.70 -10.91 22.84
N PRO A 338 9.52 -9.87 22.63
CA PRO A 338 10.95 -10.04 22.38
C PRO A 338 11.68 -10.38 23.69
N SER A 339 12.91 -10.87 23.57
CA SER A 339 13.86 -10.92 24.68
C SER A 339 15.15 -10.19 24.34
N GLN A 340 15.83 -9.69 25.36
CA GLN A 340 17.12 -9.00 25.24
C GLN A 340 18.08 -9.59 26.26
N ASP A 341 19.37 -9.60 25.93
CA ASP A 341 20.42 -9.95 26.89
C ASP A 341 20.63 -8.82 27.92
N GLU A 342 21.47 -9.07 28.93
CA GLU A 342 21.76 -8.09 29.99
C GLU A 342 22.33 -6.76 29.46
N THR A 343 22.93 -6.78 28.27
CA THR A 343 23.51 -5.58 27.65
C THR A 343 22.51 -4.79 26.83
N ALA A 344 21.34 -5.38 26.55
CA ALA A 344 20.31 -4.88 25.63
C ALA A 344 20.90 -4.42 24.28
N SER A 345 21.99 -5.06 23.83
CA SER A 345 22.69 -4.70 22.59
C SER A 345 22.15 -5.44 21.36
N ALA A 346 21.44 -6.56 21.60
CA ALA A 346 20.74 -7.34 20.60
C ALA A 346 19.35 -7.72 21.11
N THR A 347 18.43 -7.94 20.18
CA THR A 347 17.03 -8.27 20.47
C THR A 347 16.67 -9.58 19.76
N THR A 348 16.25 -10.58 20.54
CA THR A 348 15.73 -11.84 20.03
C THR A 348 14.23 -11.70 19.79
N ILE A 349 13.81 -11.98 18.56
CA ILE A 349 12.44 -11.78 18.08
C ILE A 349 11.85 -13.16 17.72
N PRO A 350 10.65 -13.51 18.23
CA PRO A 350 9.92 -14.72 17.84
C PRO A 350 9.68 -14.80 16.32
N PRO A 351 9.41 -15.99 15.75
CA PRO A 351 9.09 -16.12 14.33
C PRO A 351 7.86 -15.32 13.95
N HIS A 352 7.84 -14.76 12.73
CA HIS A 352 6.73 -13.96 12.19
C HIS A 352 6.24 -12.88 13.17
N SER A 353 7.17 -12.19 13.83
CA SER A 353 6.86 -11.15 14.81
C SER A 353 7.65 -9.88 14.51
N PHE A 354 7.20 -8.77 15.07
CA PHE A 354 7.92 -7.51 15.05
C PHE A 354 8.09 -6.97 16.47
N VAL A 355 9.07 -6.07 16.62
CA VAL A 355 9.23 -5.20 17.77
C VAL A 355 9.57 -3.78 17.31
N VAL A 356 8.96 -2.79 17.96
CA VAL A 356 9.37 -1.39 17.87
C VAL A 356 10.13 -1.04 19.14
N LEU A 357 11.37 -0.56 18.98
CA LEU A 357 12.29 -0.20 20.05
C LEU A 357 12.54 1.32 20.08
N ASP A 358 12.80 1.85 21.27
CA ASP A 358 13.33 3.20 21.47
C ASP A 358 14.84 3.15 21.78
N SER A 359 15.63 3.77 20.91
CA SER A 359 17.08 3.91 21.07
C SER A 359 17.50 4.84 22.19
N SER A 360 16.66 5.83 22.49
CA SER A 360 17.03 6.96 23.37
C SER A 360 17.01 6.57 24.85
N VAL A 361 16.27 5.52 25.16
CA VAL A 361 16.15 4.94 26.49
C VAL A 361 16.96 3.65 26.51
N THR A 362 18.23 3.77 26.92
CA THR A 362 19.02 2.61 27.36
C THR A 362 18.69 2.36 28.83
N ALA A 363 18.37 1.11 29.17
CA ALA A 363 18.02 0.69 30.52
C ALA A 363 19.23 0.76 31.46
#